data_AF-A0A7Y3AX34-F1
#
_entry.id   AF-A0A7Y3AX34-F1
#
_cell.length_a   1.000
_cell.length_b   1.000
_cell.length_c   1.000
_cell.angle_alpha   90.00
_cell.angle_beta   90.00
_cell.angle_gamma   90.00
#
_symmetry.space_group_name_H-M   'P 1'
#
loop_
_entity.id
_entity.type
_entity.pdbx_description
1 polymer ?
#
loop_
_entity_poly.entity_id
_entity_poly.type
_entity_poly.pdbx_seq_one_letter_code
_entity_poly.pdbx_strand_id
1 'polypeptide(L)'
;MKTAAIIVSLVFSLIFVTPSYGHDGHADPVLQEINDYLMAIQLMRIKDTTAANIFKTWHELRTESWEIRNLTDEQNLLIHAETVMKQISKTRAKQKQLLNECRVYFSKLVEQVPAIRFIVDNSITSDWATPLFEVQEGHFKVLLIEVKNNRNSKVKLSMKSDYSDEILFWNKQFSLEANASRYTFLVLSPLSVGKVTSSLHISDEVGEKADVLLSVNGIPMTEKPFVLMPDSIPTHVVVPGYSSQPIDKEIDFSESINFTVTDKESGKPVAARVEVSDKAGSHYWTPIKGPSYAVSRNMEWGWRTALWEYQPGPYFYLAGKAELGVNPVGKIARIYHGFEYIPAMVEVPEQGDVKVALERWINMPDLGWYSGQTHIHTTDIGIPVQFSKFWPLISQAEDLHVSSILTLKGEWETHAIYADEYPMGKRKAFSTADHIITYGEEFRNNPYGHLAFLGLKSLIQPISTGALGELGGPDYPPNAYILEDAVAQGATTIAAHFGNFTEGVDQIRTGWPSTGFEMPVDIALGNIHMAEIAGNGGQRNVWYDILNCGFKIPATAGPDWAIKDTPRVYVNLGNEEFT
;
A
#
# COMPACT_ATOMS: atom_id res chain seq x y z
N MET A 1 -33.51 21.61 70.55
CA MET A 1 -33.98 20.55 69.63
C MET A 1 -34.60 21.20 68.41
N LYS A 2 -33.93 21.10 67.25
CA LYS A 2 -34.50 20.98 65.90
C LYS A 2 -33.33 20.93 64.91
N THR A 3 -33.00 19.72 64.52
CA THR A 3 -32.02 19.33 63.51
C THR A 3 -32.56 19.73 62.14
N ALA A 4 -31.79 20.49 61.36
CA ALA A 4 -32.11 20.77 59.96
C ALA A 4 -31.62 19.59 59.11
N ALA A 5 -32.56 18.85 58.52
CA ALA A 5 -32.27 17.81 57.53
C ALA A 5 -32.08 18.46 56.16
N ILE A 6 -30.88 18.32 55.60
CA ILE A 6 -30.59 18.63 54.20
C ILE A 6 -31.11 17.45 53.37
N ILE A 7 -32.15 17.70 52.57
CA ILE A 7 -32.65 16.75 51.57
C ILE A 7 -31.79 16.96 50.31
N VAL A 8 -30.92 16.00 50.02
CA VAL A 8 -30.24 15.87 48.73
C VAL A 8 -31.19 15.14 47.79
N SER A 9 -31.79 15.86 46.84
CA SER A 9 -32.51 15.25 45.72
C SER A 9 -31.50 14.70 44.72
N LEU A 10 -31.22 13.40 44.82
CA LEU A 10 -30.58 12.61 43.76
C LEU A 10 -31.60 12.42 42.63
N VAL A 11 -31.55 13.29 41.62
CA VAL A 11 -32.19 13.06 40.34
C VAL A 11 -31.35 12.01 39.61
N PHE A 12 -31.75 10.75 39.69
CA PHE A 12 -31.29 9.71 38.78
C PHE A 12 -31.87 10.02 37.40
N SER A 13 -31.17 10.84 36.62
CA SER A 13 -31.35 10.85 35.18
C SER A 13 -30.76 9.53 34.65
N LEU A 14 -31.60 8.51 34.58
CA LEU A 14 -31.40 7.38 33.69
C LEU A 14 -31.47 7.92 32.25
N ILE A 15 -30.37 8.54 31.82
CA ILE A 15 -30.11 8.74 30.40
C ILE A 15 -29.87 7.32 29.89
N PHE A 16 -30.91 6.72 29.33
CA PHE A 16 -30.71 5.69 28.33
C PHE A 16 -29.97 6.37 27.18
N VAL A 17 -28.64 6.43 27.29
CA VAL A 17 -27.78 6.53 26.12
C VAL A 17 -28.00 5.18 25.45
N THR A 18 -29.03 5.11 24.60
CA THR A 18 -28.94 4.16 23.49
C THR A 18 -27.59 4.50 22.84
N PRO A 19 -26.62 3.57 22.79
CA PRO A 19 -25.53 3.75 21.85
C PRO A 19 -26.25 4.02 20.54
N SER A 20 -26.13 5.25 20.00
CA SER A 20 -26.34 5.40 18.59
C SER A 20 -25.25 4.51 18.01
N TYR A 21 -25.61 3.29 17.63
CA TYR A 21 -24.76 2.51 16.76
C TYR A 21 -24.46 3.45 15.61
N GLY A 22 -23.22 3.95 15.56
CA GLY A 22 -22.71 4.64 14.40
C GLY A 22 -23.08 3.75 13.23
N HIS A 23 -23.72 4.35 12.22
CA HIS A 23 -24.16 3.65 11.04
C HIS A 23 -23.00 2.76 10.58
N ASP A 24 -23.20 1.43 10.52
CA ASP A 24 -22.18 0.46 10.08
C ASP A 24 -21.45 1.13 8.91
N GLY A 25 -20.17 1.47 9.13
CA GLY A 25 -19.40 2.34 8.23
C GLY A 25 -19.72 1.92 6.81
N HIS A 26 -20.29 2.83 6.01
CA HIS A 26 -21.00 2.53 4.77
C HIS A 26 -20.08 1.83 3.74
N ALA A 27 -19.73 0.57 3.96
CA ALA A 27 -19.22 -0.32 2.96
C ALA A 27 -20.45 -0.76 2.19
N ASP A 28 -20.72 -0.11 1.06
CA ASP A 28 -21.75 -0.60 0.15
C ASP A 28 -21.41 -2.07 -0.18
N PRO A 29 -22.24 -3.04 0.25
CA PRO A 29 -21.94 -4.46 0.02
C PRO A 29 -21.81 -4.78 -1.47
N VAL A 30 -22.43 -3.99 -2.35
CA VAL A 30 -22.27 -4.08 -3.80
C VAL A 30 -20.84 -3.70 -4.22
N LEU A 31 -20.32 -2.58 -3.72
CA LEU A 31 -18.95 -2.16 -4.03
C LEU A 31 -17.91 -3.07 -3.40
N GLN A 32 -18.16 -3.55 -2.18
CA GLN A 32 -17.30 -4.54 -1.52
C GLN A 32 -17.15 -5.80 -2.38
N GLU A 33 -18.25 -6.28 -2.98
CA GLU A 33 -18.20 -7.44 -3.86
C GLU A 33 -17.63 -7.12 -5.25
N ILE A 34 -17.92 -5.95 -5.83
CA ILE A 34 -17.31 -5.52 -7.09
C ILE A 34 -15.77 -5.45 -6.96
N ASN A 35 -15.26 -5.00 -5.82
CA ASN A 35 -13.82 -4.95 -5.56
C ASN A 35 -13.18 -6.34 -5.60
N ASP A 36 -13.87 -7.39 -5.14
CA ASP A 36 -13.37 -8.76 -5.26
C ASP A 36 -13.16 -9.18 -6.72
N TYR A 37 -14.04 -8.71 -7.63
CA TYR A 37 -14.05 -9.11 -9.03
C TYR A 37 -13.01 -8.37 -9.88
N LEU A 38 -12.74 -7.12 -9.54
CA LEU A 38 -12.14 -6.20 -10.49
C LEU A 38 -10.69 -6.52 -10.84
N MET A 39 -9.91 -6.99 -9.86
CA MET A 39 -8.54 -7.45 -10.09
C MET A 39 -8.49 -8.56 -11.14
N ALA A 40 -9.33 -9.60 -10.99
CA ALA A 40 -9.38 -10.68 -11.95
C ALA A 40 -9.83 -10.17 -13.34
N ILE A 41 -10.88 -9.35 -13.41
CA ILE A 41 -11.39 -8.77 -14.66
C ILE A 41 -10.30 -7.94 -15.37
N GLN A 42 -9.53 -7.15 -14.62
CA GLN A 42 -8.44 -6.33 -15.14
C GLN A 42 -7.30 -7.16 -15.74
N LEU A 43 -7.04 -8.36 -15.22
CA LEU A 43 -6.06 -9.29 -15.77
C LEU A 43 -6.62 -10.03 -16.99
N MET A 44 -7.85 -10.56 -16.89
CA MET A 44 -8.46 -11.36 -17.96
C MET A 44 -8.79 -10.55 -19.20
N ARG A 45 -9.13 -9.25 -19.08
CA ARG A 45 -9.47 -8.38 -20.22
C ARG A 45 -8.40 -8.35 -21.32
N ILE A 46 -7.14 -8.68 -20.98
CA ILE A 46 -6.03 -8.73 -21.93
C ILE A 46 -6.27 -9.81 -22.99
N LYS A 47 -6.89 -10.93 -22.61
CA LYS A 47 -7.09 -12.12 -23.47
C LYS A 47 -8.56 -12.51 -23.65
N ASP A 48 -9.48 -11.98 -22.84
CA ASP A 48 -10.90 -12.29 -22.86
C ASP A 48 -11.74 -11.04 -23.17
N THR A 49 -12.39 -11.04 -24.34
CA THR A 49 -13.28 -9.97 -24.81
C THR A 49 -14.48 -9.73 -23.87
N THR A 50 -14.98 -10.76 -23.21
CA THR A 50 -16.09 -10.63 -22.25
C THR A 50 -15.62 -9.86 -21.02
N ALA A 51 -14.46 -10.22 -20.46
CA ALA A 51 -13.86 -9.49 -19.35
C ALA A 51 -13.51 -8.04 -19.76
N ALA A 52 -13.07 -7.81 -20.99
CA ALA A 52 -12.83 -6.45 -21.51
C ALA A 52 -14.11 -5.61 -21.57
N ASN A 53 -15.25 -6.19 -21.94
CA ASN A 53 -16.54 -5.50 -21.92
C ASN A 53 -16.98 -5.18 -20.48
N ILE A 54 -16.79 -6.10 -19.53
CA ILE A 54 -17.09 -5.85 -18.11
C ILE A 54 -16.21 -4.71 -17.58
N PHE A 55 -14.92 -4.70 -17.91
CA PHE A 55 -14.01 -3.62 -17.55
C PHE A 55 -14.46 -2.28 -18.16
N LYS A 56 -15.00 -2.28 -19.38
CA LYS A 56 -15.61 -1.08 -19.96
C LYS A 56 -16.82 -0.61 -19.15
N THR A 57 -17.71 -1.50 -18.72
CA THR A 57 -18.83 -1.16 -17.83
C THR A 57 -18.32 -0.53 -16.53
N TRP A 58 -17.21 -1.01 -15.98
CA TRP A 58 -16.56 -0.38 -14.82
C TRP A 58 -16.02 1.02 -15.13
N HIS A 59 -15.41 1.23 -16.29
CA HIS A 59 -14.96 2.56 -16.70
C HIS A 59 -16.14 3.52 -16.88
N GLU A 60 -17.24 3.06 -17.48
CA GLU A 60 -18.49 3.83 -17.55
C GLU A 60 -19.01 4.16 -16.14
N LEU A 61 -19.04 3.19 -15.22
CA LEU A 61 -19.41 3.43 -13.82
C LEU A 61 -18.55 4.54 -13.20
N ARG A 62 -17.23 4.50 -13.41
CA ARG A 62 -16.31 5.55 -12.94
C ARG A 62 -16.71 6.90 -13.51
N THR A 63 -16.98 7.01 -14.81
CA THR A 63 -17.43 8.26 -15.46
C THR A 63 -18.77 8.76 -14.91
N GLU A 64 -19.75 7.87 -14.72
CA GLU A 64 -21.04 8.25 -14.13
C GLU A 64 -20.89 8.76 -12.69
N SER A 65 -19.94 8.19 -11.96
CA SER A 65 -19.62 8.61 -10.61
C SER A 65 -18.89 9.97 -10.62
N TRP A 66 -17.98 10.22 -11.58
CA TRP A 66 -17.36 11.54 -11.81
C TRP A 66 -18.37 12.64 -12.08
N GLU A 67 -19.44 12.35 -12.82
CA GLU A 67 -20.46 13.35 -13.11
C GLU A 67 -21.23 13.79 -11.85
N ILE A 68 -21.37 12.94 -10.83
CA ILE A 68 -21.93 13.34 -9.52
C ILE A 68 -21.06 14.45 -8.91
N ARG A 69 -19.74 14.29 -8.99
CA ARG A 69 -18.77 15.26 -8.49
C ARG A 69 -18.81 16.57 -9.29
N ASN A 70 -18.84 16.49 -10.61
CA ASN A 70 -19.03 17.67 -11.47
C ASN A 70 -20.30 18.46 -11.10
N LEU A 71 -21.40 17.77 -10.79
CA LEU A 71 -22.64 18.42 -10.38
C LEU A 71 -22.58 19.03 -8.97
N THR A 72 -21.97 18.32 -8.01
CA THR A 72 -21.94 18.74 -6.60
C THR A 72 -20.81 19.73 -6.31
N ASP A 73 -19.60 19.43 -6.74
CA ASP A 73 -18.43 20.26 -6.55
C ASP A 73 -18.43 21.39 -7.58
N GLU A 74 -18.31 21.10 -8.88
CA GLU A 74 -18.09 22.18 -9.87
C GLU A 74 -19.31 23.09 -10.07
N GLN A 75 -20.51 22.50 -10.05
CA GLN A 75 -21.77 23.25 -10.24
C GLN A 75 -22.45 23.66 -8.93
N ASN A 76 -21.86 23.33 -7.78
CA ASN A 76 -22.36 23.69 -6.44
C ASN A 76 -23.82 23.27 -6.17
N LEU A 77 -24.25 22.13 -6.72
CA LEU A 77 -25.58 21.60 -6.48
C LEU A 77 -25.62 20.80 -5.18
N LEU A 78 -26.68 20.97 -4.39
CA LEU A 78 -26.91 20.17 -3.19
C LEU A 78 -27.13 18.70 -3.57
N ILE A 79 -26.72 17.77 -2.71
CA ILE A 79 -26.85 16.32 -2.98
C ILE A 79 -28.30 15.89 -3.30
N HIS A 80 -29.28 16.60 -2.76
CA HIS A 80 -30.71 16.34 -2.97
C HIS A 80 -31.30 17.07 -4.18
N ALA A 81 -30.51 17.83 -4.94
CA ALA A 81 -30.96 18.45 -6.18
C ALA A 81 -31.41 17.38 -7.17
N GLU A 82 -32.49 17.65 -7.92
CA GLU A 82 -33.10 16.66 -8.82
C GLU A 82 -32.11 16.09 -9.84
N THR A 83 -31.22 16.92 -10.38
CA THR A 83 -30.17 16.54 -11.33
C THR A 83 -29.14 15.59 -10.69
N VAL A 84 -28.68 15.91 -9.47
CA VAL A 84 -27.75 15.07 -8.72
C VAL A 84 -28.40 13.74 -8.36
N MET A 85 -29.65 13.74 -7.89
CA MET A 85 -30.39 12.51 -7.55
C MET A 85 -30.64 11.62 -8.77
N LYS A 86 -30.88 12.20 -9.96
CA LYS A 86 -30.94 11.45 -11.23
C LYS A 86 -29.59 10.82 -11.56
N GLN A 87 -28.50 11.56 -11.40
CA GLN A 87 -27.15 11.04 -11.65
C GLN A 87 -26.78 9.93 -10.66
N ILE A 88 -27.04 10.09 -9.36
CA ILE A 88 -26.88 9.03 -8.33
C ILE A 88 -27.68 7.77 -8.72
N SER A 89 -28.93 7.94 -9.17
CA SER A 89 -29.76 6.81 -9.60
C SER A 89 -29.18 6.09 -10.82
N LYS A 90 -28.63 6.84 -11.78
CA LYS A 90 -27.93 6.31 -12.95
C LYS A 90 -26.66 5.54 -12.56
N THR A 91 -25.84 6.11 -11.67
CA THR A 91 -24.64 5.47 -11.12
C THR A 91 -24.98 4.17 -10.39
N ARG A 92 -25.98 4.17 -9.51
CA ARG A 92 -26.45 2.96 -8.81
C ARG A 92 -26.99 1.89 -9.78
N ALA A 93 -27.68 2.29 -10.84
CA ALA A 93 -28.11 1.35 -11.87
C ALA A 93 -26.90 0.70 -12.58
N LYS A 94 -25.86 1.50 -12.87
CA LYS A 94 -24.61 1.02 -13.46
C LYS A 94 -23.83 0.10 -12.51
N GLN A 95 -23.80 0.40 -11.20
CA GLN A 95 -23.22 -0.50 -10.18
C GLN A 95 -23.90 -1.88 -10.18
N LYS A 96 -25.24 -1.90 -10.18
CA LYS A 96 -26.02 -3.14 -10.24
C LYS A 96 -25.80 -3.90 -11.55
N GLN A 97 -25.70 -3.19 -12.68
CA GLN A 97 -25.36 -3.76 -13.97
C GLN A 97 -23.99 -4.46 -13.90
N LEU A 98 -22.96 -3.74 -13.45
CA LEU A 98 -21.59 -4.26 -13.33
C LEU A 98 -21.53 -5.49 -12.42
N LEU A 99 -22.13 -5.41 -11.23
CA LEU A 99 -22.17 -6.54 -10.30
C LEU A 99 -22.81 -7.78 -10.94
N ASN A 100 -23.93 -7.61 -11.63
CA ASN A 100 -24.61 -8.70 -12.31
C ASN A 100 -23.77 -9.27 -13.45
N GLU A 101 -23.14 -8.42 -14.27
CA GLU A 101 -22.22 -8.85 -15.33
C GLU A 101 -21.05 -9.68 -14.79
N CYS A 102 -20.42 -9.23 -13.69
CA CYS A 102 -19.37 -9.98 -13.01
C CYS A 102 -19.88 -11.33 -12.48
N ARG A 103 -21.01 -11.36 -11.76
CA ARG A 103 -21.57 -12.61 -11.22
C ARG A 103 -21.88 -13.62 -12.32
N VAL A 104 -22.51 -13.19 -13.42
CA VAL A 104 -22.83 -14.04 -14.57
C VAL A 104 -21.57 -14.56 -15.26
N TYR A 105 -20.54 -13.73 -15.36
CA TYR A 105 -19.27 -14.12 -15.95
C TYR A 105 -18.57 -15.19 -15.11
N PHE A 106 -18.41 -14.95 -13.80
CA PHE A 106 -17.72 -15.88 -12.91
C PHE A 106 -18.50 -17.16 -12.64
N SER A 107 -19.84 -17.11 -12.65
CA SER A 107 -20.66 -18.32 -12.56
C SER A 107 -20.43 -19.25 -13.75
N LYS A 108 -20.34 -18.71 -14.97
CA LYS A 108 -20.02 -19.52 -16.16
C LYS A 108 -18.58 -20.03 -16.12
N LEU A 109 -17.66 -19.20 -15.65
CA LEU A 109 -16.25 -19.56 -15.58
C LEU A 109 -16.04 -20.75 -14.63
N VAL A 110 -16.59 -20.69 -13.41
CA VAL A 110 -16.41 -21.75 -12.40
C VAL A 110 -17.00 -23.12 -12.82
N GLU A 111 -17.97 -23.13 -13.73
CA GLU A 111 -18.53 -24.36 -14.31
C GLU A 111 -17.57 -25.01 -15.33
N GLN A 112 -16.72 -24.20 -15.96
CA GLN A 112 -15.86 -24.62 -17.07
C GLN A 112 -14.43 -24.96 -16.62
N VAL A 113 -13.99 -24.41 -15.49
CA VAL A 113 -12.61 -24.53 -15.02
C VAL A 113 -12.55 -25.01 -13.56
N PRO A 114 -11.53 -25.79 -13.16
CA PRO A 114 -11.37 -26.18 -11.76
C PRO A 114 -11.12 -24.96 -10.87
N ALA A 115 -11.81 -24.88 -9.75
CA ALA A 115 -11.71 -23.80 -8.78
C ALA A 115 -11.75 -24.37 -7.35
N ILE A 116 -11.38 -23.54 -6.37
CA ILE A 116 -11.59 -23.87 -4.96
C ILE A 116 -13.05 -23.55 -4.63
N ARG A 117 -13.79 -24.51 -4.08
CA ARG A 117 -15.19 -24.33 -3.72
C ARG A 117 -15.38 -24.54 -2.24
N PHE A 118 -16.02 -23.58 -1.57
CA PHE A 118 -16.55 -23.74 -0.22
C PHE A 118 -18.07 -23.86 -0.30
N ILE A 119 -18.62 -24.93 0.26
CA ILE A 119 -20.06 -25.22 0.25
C ILE A 119 -20.58 -25.15 1.68
N VAL A 120 -21.51 -24.23 1.93
CA VAL A 120 -22.14 -23.98 3.23
C VAL A 120 -23.51 -24.68 3.25
N ASP A 121 -23.57 -25.85 3.87
CA ASP A 121 -24.77 -26.66 4.13
C ASP A 121 -25.02 -26.71 5.66
N ASN A 122 -25.39 -27.86 6.24
CA ASN A 122 -25.40 -28.07 7.69
C ASN A 122 -24.02 -27.85 8.32
N SER A 123 -22.95 -28.10 7.57
CA SER A 123 -21.57 -27.77 7.89
C SER A 123 -20.94 -27.05 6.70
N ILE A 124 -19.76 -26.43 6.90
CA ILE A 124 -18.98 -25.92 5.77
C ILE A 124 -18.06 -27.03 5.26
N THR A 125 -18.03 -27.24 3.94
CA THR A 125 -17.14 -28.20 3.29
C THR A 125 -16.35 -27.51 2.18
N SER A 126 -15.24 -28.12 1.78
CA SER A 126 -14.42 -27.62 0.67
C SER A 126 -14.18 -28.69 -0.38
N ASP A 127 -14.25 -28.33 -1.65
CA ASP A 127 -13.97 -29.17 -2.81
C ASP A 127 -13.05 -28.44 -3.79
N TRP A 128 -12.04 -29.12 -4.32
CA TRP A 128 -11.10 -28.56 -5.28
C TRP A 128 -10.34 -29.66 -6.04
N ALA A 129 -9.94 -29.37 -7.27
CA ALA A 129 -9.18 -30.28 -8.12
C ALA A 129 -7.98 -29.56 -8.78
N THR A 130 -6.89 -30.29 -9.01
CA THR A 130 -5.71 -29.78 -9.71
C THR A 130 -5.69 -30.20 -11.19
N PRO A 131 -5.27 -29.32 -12.13
CA PRO A 131 -4.78 -27.95 -11.89
C PRO A 131 -5.92 -26.97 -11.64
N LEU A 132 -5.72 -26.01 -10.73
CA LEU A 132 -6.66 -24.91 -10.51
C LEU A 132 -6.61 -23.92 -11.66
N PHE A 133 -7.70 -23.20 -11.91
CA PHE A 133 -7.72 -22.12 -12.87
C PHE A 133 -6.88 -20.93 -12.40
N GLU A 134 -5.88 -20.60 -13.19
CA GLU A 134 -4.99 -19.47 -12.98
C GLU A 134 -5.43 -18.33 -13.92
N VAL A 135 -5.93 -17.24 -13.34
CA VAL A 135 -6.34 -16.02 -14.06
C VAL A 135 -5.11 -15.34 -14.71
N GLN A 136 -3.94 -15.53 -14.12
CA GLN A 136 -2.65 -15.06 -14.61
C GLN A 136 -1.62 -16.19 -14.56
N GLU A 137 -0.84 -16.32 -15.63
CA GLU A 137 0.31 -17.21 -15.72
C GLU A 137 1.59 -16.42 -15.43
N GLY A 138 2.51 -17.00 -14.63
CA GLY A 138 3.80 -16.38 -14.32
C GLY A 138 4.19 -16.52 -12.85
N HIS A 139 4.92 -15.53 -12.34
CA HIS A 139 5.33 -15.49 -10.94
C HIS A 139 4.17 -15.23 -9.98
N PHE A 140 3.11 -14.55 -10.45
CA PHE A 140 1.85 -14.45 -9.74
C PHE A 140 0.85 -15.47 -10.25
N LYS A 141 0.12 -16.08 -9.32
CA LYS A 141 -1.05 -16.91 -9.63
C LYS A 141 -2.26 -16.32 -8.94
N VAL A 142 -3.29 -15.99 -9.70
CA VAL A 142 -4.57 -15.55 -9.17
C VAL A 142 -5.54 -16.71 -9.35
N LEU A 143 -5.98 -17.32 -8.24
CA LEU A 143 -6.79 -18.52 -8.20
C LEU A 143 -8.24 -18.17 -7.90
N LEU A 144 -9.16 -18.74 -8.68
CA LEU A 144 -10.60 -18.56 -8.50
C LEU A 144 -11.13 -19.36 -7.30
N ILE A 145 -11.92 -18.69 -6.46
CA ILE A 145 -12.67 -19.29 -5.34
C ILE A 145 -14.16 -19.03 -5.53
N GLU A 146 -14.98 -20.06 -5.36
CA GLU A 146 -16.42 -19.96 -5.19
C GLU A 146 -16.81 -20.26 -3.75
N VAL A 147 -17.71 -19.46 -3.19
CA VAL A 147 -18.37 -19.72 -1.92
C VAL A 147 -19.87 -19.82 -2.18
N LYS A 148 -20.45 -20.97 -1.86
CA LYS A 148 -21.86 -21.29 -2.12
C LYS A 148 -22.61 -21.49 -0.82
N ASN A 149 -23.70 -20.74 -0.63
CA ASN A 149 -24.62 -20.94 0.48
C ASN A 149 -25.83 -21.74 0.02
N ASN A 150 -25.90 -23.02 0.40
CA ASN A 150 -27.04 -23.90 0.14
C ASN A 150 -28.07 -23.87 1.28
N ARG A 151 -27.82 -23.13 2.37
CA ARG A 151 -28.80 -22.98 3.44
C ARG A 151 -29.98 -22.15 2.96
N ASN A 152 -31.13 -22.37 3.61
CA ASN A 152 -32.34 -21.58 3.38
C ASN A 152 -32.32 -20.22 4.11
N SER A 153 -31.18 -19.81 4.66
CA SER A 153 -31.00 -18.56 5.39
C SER A 153 -29.70 -17.86 4.96
N LYS A 154 -29.66 -16.55 5.16
CA LYS A 154 -28.44 -15.76 5.05
C LYS A 154 -27.39 -16.25 6.06
N VAL A 155 -26.12 -16.19 5.66
CA VAL A 155 -24.97 -16.53 6.52
C VAL A 155 -23.95 -15.41 6.51
N LYS A 156 -23.32 -15.14 7.65
CA LYS A 156 -22.08 -14.34 7.71
C LYS A 156 -20.88 -15.26 7.70
N LEU A 157 -19.92 -14.97 6.84
CA LEU A 157 -18.72 -15.78 6.62
C LEU A 157 -17.46 -14.94 6.83
N SER A 158 -16.46 -15.54 7.45
CA SER A 158 -15.10 -15.02 7.52
C SER A 158 -14.14 -15.98 6.83
N MET A 159 -13.36 -15.47 5.90
CA MET A 159 -12.30 -16.19 5.19
C MET A 159 -10.94 -15.62 5.56
N LYS A 160 -9.95 -16.48 5.83
CA LYS A 160 -8.57 -16.12 6.17
C LYS A 160 -7.61 -17.06 5.45
N SER A 161 -6.36 -16.67 5.23
CA SER A 161 -5.30 -17.62 4.89
C SER A 161 -4.41 -17.88 6.11
N ASP A 162 -3.32 -18.61 5.92
CA ASP A 162 -2.14 -18.46 6.77
C ASP A 162 -1.47 -17.11 6.47
N TYR A 163 -0.91 -16.45 7.49
CA TYR A 163 -0.24 -15.14 7.39
C TYR A 163 1.12 -15.30 6.66
N SER A 164 1.10 -15.91 5.48
CA SER A 164 2.26 -16.13 4.63
C SER A 164 2.60 -14.85 3.87
N ASP A 165 3.89 -14.61 3.64
CA ASP A 165 4.39 -13.54 2.78
C ASP A 165 4.22 -13.85 1.29
N GLU A 166 3.83 -15.08 0.94
CA GLU A 166 3.67 -15.54 -0.45
C GLU A 166 2.20 -15.52 -0.91
N ILE A 167 1.30 -14.96 -0.12
CA ILE A 167 -0.15 -14.94 -0.39
C ILE A 167 -0.66 -13.52 -0.23
N LEU A 168 -1.28 -13.02 -1.28
CA LEU A 168 -1.68 -11.62 -1.40
C LEU A 168 -3.21 -11.46 -1.37
N PHE A 169 -3.86 -12.22 -0.49
CA PHE A 169 -5.30 -12.17 -0.24
C PHE A 169 -5.54 -12.49 1.21
N TRP A 170 -6.10 -11.55 1.96
CA TRP A 170 -6.20 -11.70 3.40
C TRP A 170 -7.53 -11.21 3.96
N ASN A 171 -8.08 -11.98 4.90
CA ASN A 171 -9.22 -11.65 5.75
C ASN A 171 -10.41 -10.98 5.04
N LYS A 172 -11.30 -11.79 4.46
CA LYS A 172 -12.60 -11.29 3.97
C LYS A 172 -13.72 -11.60 4.96
N GLN A 173 -14.60 -10.63 5.15
CA GLN A 173 -15.85 -10.82 5.87
C GLN A 173 -17.00 -10.35 4.99
N PHE A 174 -17.99 -11.19 4.80
CA PHE A 174 -19.16 -10.86 4.00
C PHE A 174 -20.37 -11.69 4.43
N SER A 175 -21.56 -11.21 4.02
CA SER A 175 -22.78 -12.01 4.13
C SER A 175 -23.18 -12.58 2.78
N LEU A 176 -23.74 -13.79 2.78
CA LEU A 176 -24.24 -14.47 1.59
C LEU A 176 -25.69 -14.87 1.80
N GLU A 177 -26.57 -14.45 0.88
CA GLU A 177 -28.00 -14.77 0.94
C GLU A 177 -28.25 -16.28 0.74
N ALA A 178 -29.46 -16.73 1.08
CA ALA A 178 -29.86 -18.13 0.88
C ALA A 178 -29.78 -18.53 -0.59
N ASN A 179 -29.24 -19.72 -0.88
CA ASN A 179 -29.10 -20.27 -2.24
C ASN A 179 -28.29 -19.37 -3.21
N ALA A 180 -27.36 -18.56 -2.68
CA ALA A 180 -26.50 -17.68 -3.47
C ALA A 180 -25.05 -18.19 -3.53
N SER A 181 -24.36 -17.84 -4.62
CA SER A 181 -22.90 -17.98 -4.75
C SER A 181 -22.25 -16.59 -4.75
N ARG A 182 -21.04 -16.50 -4.19
CA ARG A 182 -20.11 -15.37 -4.35
C ARG A 182 -18.79 -15.91 -4.89
N TYR A 183 -18.13 -15.12 -5.73
CA TYR A 183 -16.79 -15.45 -6.24
C TYR A 183 -15.76 -14.49 -5.66
N THR A 184 -14.56 -15.00 -5.44
CA THR A 184 -13.43 -14.22 -4.92
C THR A 184 -12.13 -14.85 -5.41
N PHE A 185 -10.99 -14.21 -5.15
CA PHE A 185 -9.72 -14.60 -5.77
C PHE A 185 -8.56 -14.58 -4.80
N LEU A 186 -7.86 -15.70 -4.69
CA LEU A 186 -6.61 -15.76 -3.95
C LEU A 186 -5.47 -15.34 -4.87
N VAL A 187 -4.64 -14.40 -4.44
CA VAL A 187 -3.38 -14.08 -5.12
C VAL A 187 -2.24 -14.82 -4.43
N LEU A 188 -1.37 -15.44 -5.21
CA LEU A 188 -0.17 -16.12 -4.75
C LEU A 188 1.04 -15.49 -5.43
N SER A 189 2.06 -15.16 -4.64
CA SER A 189 3.34 -14.61 -5.08
C SER A 189 4.49 -15.39 -4.44
N PRO A 190 4.83 -16.56 -4.99
CA PRO A 190 5.96 -17.35 -4.51
C PRO A 190 7.26 -16.57 -4.61
N LEU A 191 7.97 -16.45 -3.49
CA LEU A 191 9.25 -15.76 -3.38
C LEU A 191 10.43 -16.67 -3.75
N SER A 192 10.21 -17.98 -3.80
CA SER A 192 11.24 -18.99 -4.07
C SER A 192 10.79 -20.02 -5.12
N VAL A 193 11.77 -20.68 -5.75
CA VAL A 193 11.53 -21.87 -6.58
C VAL A 193 11.10 -23.02 -5.69
N GLY A 194 9.99 -23.68 -6.02
CA GLY A 194 9.58 -24.92 -5.35
C GLY A 194 8.12 -24.92 -4.97
N LYS A 195 7.70 -25.87 -4.14
CA LYS A 195 6.29 -26.00 -3.75
C LYS A 195 5.98 -25.05 -2.59
N VAL A 196 5.15 -24.05 -2.83
CA VAL A 196 4.59 -23.20 -1.78
C VAL A 196 3.28 -23.80 -1.31
N THR A 197 3.14 -23.97 0.00
CA THR A 197 1.91 -24.45 0.64
C THR A 197 1.24 -23.35 1.42
N SER A 198 -0.08 -23.31 1.35
CA SER A 198 -0.91 -22.38 2.10
C SER A 198 -2.15 -23.07 2.63
N SER A 199 -2.64 -22.64 3.79
CA SER A 199 -4.00 -22.97 4.22
C SER A 199 -4.96 -21.80 4.01
N LEU A 200 -6.11 -22.07 3.39
CA LEU A 200 -7.27 -21.20 3.44
C LEU A 200 -8.24 -21.72 4.50
N HIS A 201 -8.83 -20.81 5.25
CA HIS A 201 -9.78 -21.08 6.32
C HIS A 201 -11.06 -20.30 6.04
N ILE A 202 -12.20 -20.96 6.11
CA ILE A 202 -13.51 -20.29 6.14
C ILE A 202 -14.25 -20.69 7.40
N SER A 203 -14.99 -19.75 7.98
CA SER A 203 -15.84 -19.99 9.14
C SER A 203 -17.11 -19.16 9.07
N ASP A 204 -18.17 -19.63 9.73
CA ASP A 204 -19.40 -18.86 9.94
C ASP A 204 -19.56 -18.38 11.38
N GLU A 205 -20.59 -17.57 11.62
CA GLU A 205 -20.89 -16.97 12.92
C GLU A 205 -21.34 -17.98 14.00
N VAL A 206 -21.70 -19.22 13.63
CA VAL A 206 -22.06 -20.29 14.57
C VAL A 206 -20.90 -21.25 14.86
N GLY A 207 -19.74 -21.03 14.23
CA GLY A 207 -18.50 -21.74 14.50
C GLY A 207 -18.21 -22.91 13.55
N GLU A 208 -19.04 -23.13 12.53
CA GLU A 208 -18.75 -24.10 11.47
C GLU A 208 -17.56 -23.61 10.64
N LYS A 209 -16.71 -24.54 10.18
CA LYS A 209 -15.46 -24.20 9.47
C LYS A 209 -15.04 -25.24 8.44
N ALA A 210 -14.29 -24.79 7.44
CA ALA A 210 -13.60 -25.65 6.49
C ALA A 210 -12.23 -25.09 6.16
N ASP A 211 -11.30 -25.99 5.83
CA ASP A 211 -9.91 -25.67 5.53
C ASP A 211 -9.50 -26.26 4.18
N VAL A 212 -8.72 -25.51 3.40
CA VAL A 212 -8.13 -25.98 2.14
C VAL A 212 -6.63 -25.82 2.22
N LEU A 213 -5.90 -26.93 2.15
CA LEU A 213 -4.45 -26.91 1.97
C LEU A 213 -4.11 -26.81 0.49
N LEU A 214 -3.66 -25.64 0.07
CA LEU A 214 -3.18 -25.37 -1.26
C LEU A 214 -1.70 -25.72 -1.38
N SER A 215 -1.33 -26.16 -2.57
CA SER A 215 0.05 -26.45 -2.89
C SER A 215 0.34 -26.14 -4.34
N VAL A 216 1.05 -25.04 -4.57
CA VAL A 216 1.37 -24.54 -5.91
C VAL A 216 2.87 -24.57 -6.14
N ASN A 217 3.28 -24.80 -7.38
CA ASN A 217 4.68 -24.62 -7.75
C ASN A 217 4.96 -23.13 -7.92
N GLY A 218 5.79 -22.61 -7.03
CA GLY A 218 6.43 -21.32 -7.12
C GLY A 218 7.41 -21.28 -8.27
N ILE A 219 7.15 -20.33 -9.17
CA ILE A 219 8.10 -19.89 -10.17
C ILE A 219 8.61 -18.57 -9.62
N PRO A 220 9.91 -18.45 -9.26
CA PRO A 220 10.45 -17.18 -8.81
C PRO A 220 10.26 -16.15 -9.92
N MET A 221 10.34 -14.88 -9.57
CA MET A 221 10.31 -13.81 -10.56
C MET A 221 11.56 -13.91 -11.47
N THR A 222 11.43 -14.61 -12.60
CA THR A 222 12.47 -14.86 -13.62
C THR A 222 12.44 -13.85 -14.77
N GLU A 223 11.65 -12.80 -14.59
CA GLU A 223 11.34 -11.83 -15.61
C GLU A 223 12.59 -10.88 -15.86
N LYS A 224 12.77 -10.20 -17.01
CA LYS A 224 13.74 -9.10 -17.39
C LYS A 224 13.18 -7.65 -17.40
N PRO A 225 13.88 -6.63 -16.88
CA PRO A 225 13.31 -5.31 -16.59
C PRO A 225 12.34 -4.71 -17.67
N PHE A 226 11.09 -4.38 -17.32
CA PHE A 226 10.02 -3.75 -18.10
C PHE A 226 9.56 -2.46 -17.42
N VAL A 227 9.22 -1.47 -18.23
CA VAL A 227 8.73 -0.17 -17.76
C VAL A 227 7.25 -0.30 -17.42
N LEU A 228 6.88 -0.05 -16.17
CA LEU A 228 5.48 -0.14 -15.70
C LEU A 228 4.56 0.99 -16.20
N MET A 229 5.14 2.01 -16.83
CA MET A 229 4.45 3.23 -17.22
C MET A 229 4.24 3.28 -18.75
N PRO A 230 3.09 3.74 -19.25
CA PRO A 230 2.93 4.03 -20.69
C PRO A 230 4.01 5.02 -21.16
N ASP A 231 4.41 4.96 -22.44
CA ASP A 231 5.47 5.81 -23.03
C ASP A 231 5.25 7.32 -22.84
N SER A 232 4.03 7.73 -22.48
CA SER A 232 3.64 9.11 -22.16
C SER A 232 3.97 9.55 -20.72
N ILE A 233 4.41 8.63 -19.85
CA ILE A 233 4.84 8.91 -18.47
C ILE A 233 6.36 8.61 -18.36
N PRO A 234 7.21 9.62 -18.18
CA PRO A 234 8.68 9.51 -18.24
C PRO A 234 9.34 8.85 -17.01
N THR A 235 8.55 8.37 -16.05
CA THR A 235 9.05 7.61 -14.90
C THR A 235 9.25 6.15 -15.31
N HIS A 236 10.43 5.84 -15.83
CA HIS A 236 10.78 4.47 -16.18
C HIS A 236 11.15 3.66 -14.93
N VAL A 237 10.16 3.06 -14.28
CA VAL A 237 10.39 2.00 -13.28
C VAL A 237 10.68 0.72 -14.04
N VAL A 238 11.95 0.32 -14.13
CA VAL A 238 12.36 -0.88 -14.87
C VAL A 238 12.29 -2.10 -13.94
N VAL A 239 11.30 -2.98 -14.12
CA VAL A 239 10.96 -4.12 -13.24
C VAL A 239 11.09 -5.43 -13.98
N PRO A 240 11.75 -6.48 -13.50
CA PRO A 240 11.93 -7.71 -14.28
C PRO A 240 10.61 -8.24 -14.97
N GLY A 241 10.61 -8.57 -16.30
CA GLY A 241 9.57 -8.88 -17.35
C GLY A 241 9.93 -10.00 -18.40
N TYR A 242 9.04 -10.95 -18.72
CA TYR A 242 9.26 -12.17 -19.56
C TYR A 242 10.07 -12.04 -20.90
N SER A 243 10.85 -13.09 -21.23
CA SER A 243 11.41 -13.39 -22.57
C SER A 243 11.09 -14.83 -22.94
N SER A 244 10.53 -15.08 -24.13
CA SER A 244 10.26 -16.44 -24.64
C SER A 244 11.51 -17.20 -25.09
N GLN A 245 12.67 -16.53 -25.06
CA GLN A 245 13.99 -17.11 -25.31
C GLN A 245 14.69 -17.26 -23.96
N PRO A 246 15.23 -18.44 -23.61
CA PRO A 246 16.22 -18.53 -22.55
C PRO A 246 17.31 -17.50 -22.83
N ILE A 247 17.73 -16.76 -21.81
CA ILE A 247 18.94 -15.94 -21.90
C ILE A 247 20.09 -16.95 -21.91
N ASP A 248 20.39 -17.53 -23.06
CA ASP A 248 21.41 -18.57 -23.21
C ASP A 248 22.82 -18.05 -22.87
N LYS A 249 22.96 -16.73 -22.71
CA LYS A 249 24.15 -16.06 -22.17
C LYS A 249 23.77 -14.69 -21.63
N GLU A 250 24.22 -14.36 -20.42
CA GLU A 250 24.26 -12.96 -19.96
C GLU A 250 24.94 -12.11 -21.04
N ILE A 251 24.46 -10.89 -21.26
CA ILE A 251 25.10 -9.96 -22.20
C ILE A 251 26.49 -9.64 -21.61
N ASP A 252 27.54 -10.26 -22.16
CA ASP A 252 28.92 -9.85 -21.92
C ASP A 252 29.08 -8.46 -22.55
N PHE A 253 29.02 -7.41 -21.73
CA PHE A 253 29.47 -6.10 -22.16
C PHE A 253 31.00 -6.15 -22.28
N SER A 254 31.55 -5.55 -23.34
CA SER A 254 32.99 -5.48 -23.53
C SER A 254 33.69 -4.65 -22.43
N GLU A 255 32.94 -3.79 -21.74
CA GLU A 255 33.42 -2.87 -20.71
C GLU A 255 32.37 -2.73 -19.60
N SER A 256 32.79 -2.83 -18.34
CA SER A 256 31.92 -2.68 -17.17
C SER A 256 32.65 -2.08 -15.98
N ILE A 257 31.89 -1.54 -15.02
CA ILE A 257 32.37 -1.11 -13.71
C ILE A 257 31.93 -2.13 -12.66
N ASN A 258 32.89 -2.71 -11.95
CA ASN A 258 32.69 -3.67 -10.87
C ASN A 258 32.79 -2.98 -9.51
N PHE A 259 31.70 -2.95 -8.76
CA PHE A 259 31.64 -2.37 -7.43
C PHE A 259 31.82 -3.42 -6.33
N THR A 260 32.62 -3.09 -5.33
CA THR A 260 32.65 -3.78 -4.03
C THR A 260 32.63 -2.73 -2.92
N VAL A 261 31.58 -2.75 -2.10
CA VAL A 261 31.37 -1.82 -0.99
C VAL A 261 31.34 -2.61 0.31
N THR A 262 32.20 -2.23 1.24
CA THR A 262 32.30 -2.85 2.57
C THR A 262 32.27 -1.81 3.67
N ASP A 263 31.92 -2.24 4.86
CA ASP A 263 32.14 -1.48 6.09
C ASP A 263 33.64 -1.46 6.41
N LYS A 264 34.20 -0.29 6.74
CA LYS A 264 35.64 -0.11 6.96
C LYS A 264 36.17 -0.84 8.19
N GLU A 265 35.37 -0.99 9.24
CA GLU A 265 35.80 -1.60 10.49
C GLU A 265 35.64 -3.12 10.46
N SER A 266 34.46 -3.60 10.09
CA SER A 266 34.13 -5.03 10.09
C SER A 266 34.57 -5.77 8.81
N GLY A 267 34.82 -5.05 7.72
CA GLY A 267 35.13 -5.63 6.41
C GLY A 267 33.97 -6.36 5.74
N LYS A 268 32.76 -6.33 6.33
CA LYS A 268 31.58 -7.00 5.80
C LYS A 268 31.00 -6.22 4.60
N PRO A 269 30.37 -6.91 3.62
CA PRO A 269 29.64 -6.24 2.55
C PRO A 269 28.54 -5.32 3.09
N VAL A 270 28.39 -4.13 2.50
CA VAL A 270 27.39 -3.13 2.90
C VAL A 270 26.48 -2.79 1.73
N ALA A 271 25.18 -2.82 1.97
CA ALA A 271 24.22 -2.34 0.97
C ALA A 271 24.39 -0.83 0.75
N ALA A 272 24.34 -0.34 -0.48
CA ALA A 272 24.64 1.06 -0.77
C ALA A 272 23.84 1.61 -1.94
N ARG A 273 23.60 2.91 -1.92
CA ARG A 273 23.13 3.69 -3.06
C ARG A 273 24.33 4.21 -3.84
N VAL A 274 24.33 4.03 -5.15
CA VAL A 274 25.42 4.42 -6.05
C VAL A 274 24.90 5.30 -7.17
N GLU A 275 25.49 6.47 -7.32
CA GLU A 275 25.30 7.37 -8.45
C GLU A 275 26.56 7.35 -9.30
N VAL A 276 26.44 7.13 -10.62
CA VAL A 276 27.56 7.21 -11.56
C VAL A 276 27.28 8.32 -12.56
N SER A 277 28.24 9.22 -12.72
CA SER A 277 28.14 10.38 -13.63
C SER A 277 29.45 10.62 -14.38
N ASP A 278 29.41 11.42 -15.44
CA ASP A 278 30.60 11.96 -16.09
C ASP A 278 30.68 13.49 -16.02
N LYS A 279 31.80 14.05 -16.51
CA LYS A 279 32.04 15.50 -16.52
C LYS A 279 31.05 16.29 -17.38
N ALA A 280 30.34 15.63 -18.30
CA ALA A 280 29.31 16.25 -19.11
C ALA A 280 27.94 16.28 -18.40
N GLY A 281 27.85 15.72 -17.18
CA GLY A 281 26.60 15.62 -16.44
C GLY A 281 25.70 14.47 -16.91
N SER A 282 26.23 13.55 -17.73
CA SER A 282 25.50 12.33 -18.08
C SER A 282 25.58 11.35 -16.91
N HIS A 283 24.49 10.65 -16.65
CA HIS A 283 24.41 9.68 -15.55
C HIS A 283 24.22 8.25 -16.05
N TYR A 284 24.55 7.26 -15.22
CA TYR A 284 24.47 5.83 -15.56
C TYR A 284 23.95 5.04 -14.36
N TRP A 285 22.86 4.28 -14.53
CA TRP A 285 22.10 3.77 -13.38
C TRP A 285 21.42 2.41 -13.56
N THR A 286 21.62 1.69 -14.67
CA THR A 286 21.03 0.37 -14.90
C THR A 286 22.10 -0.72 -14.78
N PRO A 287 22.39 -1.25 -13.58
CA PRO A 287 23.39 -2.31 -13.41
C PRO A 287 22.90 -3.64 -14.00
N ILE A 288 23.86 -4.46 -14.40
CA ILE A 288 23.67 -5.72 -15.14
C ILE A 288 23.44 -6.89 -14.17
N LYS A 289 24.20 -6.94 -13.08
CA LYS A 289 24.21 -8.05 -12.10
C LYS A 289 24.20 -7.53 -10.67
N GLY A 290 23.46 -8.24 -9.82
CA GLY A 290 23.23 -7.88 -8.41
C GLY A 290 21.81 -7.32 -8.19
N PRO A 291 21.29 -7.38 -6.95
CA PRO A 291 20.00 -6.80 -6.65
C PRO A 291 20.13 -5.28 -6.81
N SER A 292 19.36 -4.73 -7.74
CA SER A 292 19.46 -3.34 -8.12
C SER A 292 18.11 -2.77 -8.51
N TYR A 293 17.92 -1.52 -8.13
CA TYR A 293 16.75 -0.73 -8.43
C TYR A 293 17.22 0.68 -8.74
N ALA A 294 16.63 1.33 -9.75
CA ALA A 294 17.12 2.61 -10.23
C ALA A 294 16.02 3.64 -10.47
N VAL A 295 16.34 4.91 -10.19
CA VAL A 295 15.38 6.03 -10.25
C VAL A 295 15.87 7.07 -11.26
N SER A 296 15.01 7.45 -12.22
CA SER A 296 15.29 8.50 -13.22
C SER A 296 15.07 9.92 -12.66
N ARG A 297 15.73 10.92 -13.25
CA ARG A 297 15.64 12.36 -12.89
C ARG A 297 14.59 13.17 -13.68
N ASN A 298 13.76 12.51 -14.51
CA ASN A 298 12.95 13.27 -15.48
C ASN A 298 11.93 14.19 -14.79
N MET A 299 11.94 15.48 -15.17
CA MET A 299 11.33 16.61 -14.47
C MET A 299 9.80 16.73 -14.62
N GLU A 300 9.19 15.90 -15.46
CA GLU A 300 7.83 16.15 -15.92
C GLU A 300 6.74 15.68 -14.96
N TRP A 301 7.02 14.75 -14.02
CA TRP A 301 5.96 14.17 -13.15
C TRP A 301 6.46 13.78 -11.74
N GLY A 302 5.69 14.19 -10.72
CA GLY A 302 5.96 13.97 -9.30
C GLY A 302 5.92 15.28 -8.49
N TRP A 303 5.27 15.29 -7.33
CA TRP A 303 5.16 16.46 -6.47
C TRP A 303 6.55 16.90 -5.96
N ARG A 304 6.85 18.20 -6.01
CA ARG A 304 8.13 18.75 -5.53
C ARG A 304 8.14 18.74 -4.00
N THR A 305 8.98 17.90 -3.40
CA THR A 305 9.33 18.04 -1.98
C THR A 305 10.26 19.24 -1.85
N ALA A 306 10.27 19.90 -0.68
CA ALA A 306 11.21 21.00 -0.40
C ALA A 306 12.69 20.58 -0.47
N LEU A 307 12.96 19.27 -0.52
CA LEU A 307 14.30 18.67 -0.63
C LEU A 307 14.67 18.25 -2.06
N TRP A 308 13.76 18.41 -3.04
CA TRP A 308 13.93 17.95 -4.43
C TRP A 308 15.21 18.47 -5.11
N GLU A 309 15.59 19.73 -4.85
CA GLU A 309 16.78 20.35 -5.44
C GLU A 309 18.11 19.81 -4.86
N TYR A 310 18.05 19.10 -3.73
CA TYR A 310 19.20 18.50 -3.06
C TYR A 310 19.31 16.99 -3.32
N GLN A 311 18.49 16.45 -4.23
CA GLN A 311 18.44 15.01 -4.49
C GLN A 311 19.60 14.50 -5.35
N PRO A 312 20.31 13.44 -4.90
CA PRO A 312 21.16 12.65 -5.78
C PRO A 312 20.28 11.81 -6.72
N GLY A 313 20.67 11.71 -7.98
CA GLY A 313 19.99 10.88 -8.97
C GLY A 313 20.42 11.20 -10.39
N PRO A 314 20.16 10.32 -11.36
CA PRO A 314 19.72 8.93 -11.19
C PRO A 314 20.80 8.06 -10.50
N TYR A 315 20.36 7.06 -9.74
CA TYR A 315 21.21 6.17 -8.92
C TYR A 315 20.68 4.73 -8.99
N PHE A 316 21.48 3.77 -8.47
CA PHE A 316 21.05 2.39 -8.24
C PHE A 316 21.46 1.89 -6.85
N TYR A 317 20.76 0.87 -6.34
CA TYR A 317 21.15 0.16 -5.12
C TYR A 317 21.98 -1.10 -5.40
N LEU A 318 22.85 -1.48 -4.46
CA LEU A 318 23.60 -2.73 -4.48
C LEU A 318 23.66 -3.37 -3.09
N ALA A 319 23.80 -4.69 -3.01
CA ALA A 319 24.00 -5.44 -1.77
C ALA A 319 25.51 -5.77 -1.58
N GLY A 320 26.34 -4.74 -1.41
CA GLY A 320 27.79 -4.86 -1.29
C GLY A 320 28.55 -5.12 -2.58
N LYS A 321 27.92 -5.67 -3.63
CA LYS A 321 28.52 -5.85 -4.97
C LYS A 321 27.52 -5.60 -6.08
N ALA A 322 27.99 -5.04 -7.19
CA ALA A 322 27.23 -4.88 -8.43
C ALA A 322 28.17 -4.72 -9.63
N GLU A 323 27.65 -5.00 -10.81
CA GLU A 323 28.33 -4.75 -12.09
C GLU A 323 27.48 -3.79 -12.94
N LEU A 324 28.07 -2.69 -13.43
CA LEU A 324 27.41 -1.69 -14.27
C LEU A 324 27.99 -1.69 -15.69
N GLY A 325 27.11 -1.86 -16.69
CA GLY A 325 27.48 -1.98 -18.11
C GLY A 325 27.79 -0.66 -18.78
N VAL A 326 28.88 -0.02 -18.37
CA VAL A 326 29.33 1.25 -18.93
C VAL A 326 30.85 1.26 -19.02
N ASN A 327 31.39 1.95 -20.02
CA ASN A 327 32.81 2.25 -20.10
C ASN A 327 33.26 3.01 -18.81
N PRO A 328 34.28 2.50 -18.08
CA PRO A 328 34.79 3.12 -16.85
C PRO A 328 35.42 4.51 -17.02
N VAL A 329 35.98 4.79 -18.20
CA VAL A 329 36.82 5.96 -18.45
C VAL A 329 36.04 7.25 -18.28
N GLY A 330 36.59 8.16 -17.46
CA GLY A 330 36.04 9.48 -17.23
C GLY A 330 34.76 9.51 -16.38
N LYS A 331 34.46 8.42 -15.66
CA LYS A 331 33.31 8.33 -14.75
C LYS A 331 33.69 8.67 -13.31
N ILE A 332 32.72 9.18 -12.56
CA ILE A 332 32.78 9.45 -11.13
C ILE A 332 31.64 8.69 -10.48
N ALA A 333 31.93 7.93 -9.43
CA ALA A 333 30.94 7.24 -8.62
C ALA A 333 30.80 7.92 -7.25
N ARG A 334 29.56 8.16 -6.82
CA ARG A 334 29.21 8.58 -5.45
C ARG A 334 28.46 7.44 -4.77
N ILE A 335 28.91 7.03 -3.59
CA ILE A 335 28.41 5.86 -2.87
C ILE A 335 27.96 6.29 -1.48
N TYR A 336 26.72 5.94 -1.13
CA TYR A 336 26.06 6.32 0.11
C TYR A 336 25.55 5.08 0.87
N HIS A 337 25.59 5.14 2.20
CA HIS A 337 24.92 4.19 3.09
C HIS A 337 24.33 4.99 4.27
N GLY A 338 23.04 5.29 4.22
CA GLY A 338 22.38 6.10 5.25
C GLY A 338 23.06 7.43 5.58
N PHE A 339 22.76 7.94 6.78
CA PHE A 339 23.38 9.17 7.31
C PHE A 339 24.48 8.90 8.35
N GLU A 340 24.64 7.65 8.77
CA GLU A 340 25.61 7.23 9.79
C GLU A 340 27.00 6.92 9.21
N TYR A 341 27.11 6.93 7.88
CA TYR A 341 28.36 6.76 7.14
C TYR A 341 28.72 8.01 6.36
N ILE A 342 30.03 8.22 6.21
CA ILE A 342 30.57 9.27 5.34
C ILE A 342 30.45 8.79 3.88
N PRO A 343 29.75 9.52 2.99
CA PRO A 343 29.67 9.16 1.59
C PRO A 343 31.04 9.17 0.91
N ALA A 344 31.27 8.22 0.01
CA ALA A 344 32.48 8.16 -0.79
C ALA A 344 32.26 8.74 -2.19
N MET A 345 33.22 9.51 -2.68
CA MET A 345 33.29 9.94 -4.08
C MET A 345 34.61 9.45 -4.67
N VAL A 346 34.52 8.69 -5.76
CA VAL A 346 35.69 8.07 -6.40
C VAL A 346 35.68 8.33 -7.90
N GLU A 347 36.83 8.69 -8.46
CA GLU A 347 37.05 8.57 -9.90
C GLU A 347 37.13 7.09 -10.24
N VAL A 348 36.35 6.66 -11.23
CA VAL A 348 36.31 5.25 -11.63
C VAL A 348 37.61 4.92 -12.35
N PRO A 349 38.37 3.90 -11.90
CA PRO A 349 39.60 3.50 -12.57
C PRO A 349 39.35 2.98 -13.99
N GLU A 350 40.33 3.12 -14.89
CA GLU A 350 40.19 2.68 -16.29
C GLU A 350 39.85 1.19 -16.43
N GLN A 351 40.34 0.35 -15.51
CA GLN A 351 40.02 -1.09 -15.47
C GLN A 351 38.61 -1.41 -14.95
N GLY A 352 37.85 -0.43 -14.45
CA GLY A 352 36.48 -0.63 -13.96
C GLY A 352 36.34 -1.17 -12.54
N ASP A 353 37.41 -1.51 -11.84
CA ASP A 353 37.33 -2.07 -10.48
C ASP A 353 37.24 -0.98 -9.39
N VAL A 354 36.04 -0.77 -8.84
CA VAL A 354 35.77 0.17 -7.75
C VAL A 354 35.62 -0.59 -6.43
N LYS A 355 36.59 -0.41 -5.52
CA LYS A 355 36.56 -0.98 -4.17
C LYS A 355 36.52 0.14 -3.14
N VAL A 356 35.47 0.19 -2.33
CA VAL A 356 35.25 1.24 -1.34
C VAL A 356 34.94 0.63 0.02
N ALA A 357 35.68 1.07 1.03
CA ALA A 357 35.41 0.78 2.43
C ALA A 357 34.78 2.04 3.06
N LEU A 358 33.47 2.01 3.31
CA LEU A 358 32.73 3.14 3.88
C LEU A 358 33.01 3.26 5.38
N GLU A 359 33.22 4.48 5.84
CA GLU A 359 33.50 4.80 7.23
C GLU A 359 32.22 5.21 7.96
N ARG A 360 31.83 4.42 8.97
CA ARG A 360 30.78 4.78 9.92
C ARG A 360 31.32 5.83 10.88
N TRP A 361 30.67 6.98 10.99
CA TRP A 361 31.08 8.05 11.91
C TRP A 361 30.29 8.06 13.22
N ILE A 362 29.14 7.38 13.25
CA ILE A 362 28.30 7.17 14.43
C ILE A 362 27.54 5.85 14.29
N ASN A 363 27.29 5.15 15.40
CA ASN A 363 26.41 3.98 15.43
C ASN A 363 25.21 4.31 16.33
N MET A 364 24.10 4.73 15.73
CA MET A 364 22.90 5.14 16.47
C MET A 364 22.24 3.95 17.20
N PRO A 365 22.18 2.73 16.63
CA PRO A 365 21.73 1.54 17.36
C PRO A 365 22.49 1.26 18.66
N ASP A 366 23.82 1.44 18.68
CA ASP A 366 24.62 1.28 19.92
C ASP A 366 24.27 2.32 20.99
N LEU A 367 23.65 3.43 20.57
CA LEU A 367 23.12 4.49 21.44
C LEU A 367 21.62 4.32 21.72
N GLY A 368 21.01 3.22 21.28
CA GLY A 368 19.59 2.90 21.43
C GLY A 368 18.66 3.67 20.50
N TRP A 369 19.18 4.31 19.46
CA TRP A 369 18.40 5.08 18.48
C TRP A 369 18.26 4.34 17.15
N TYR A 370 17.05 4.31 16.60
CA TYR A 370 16.72 3.59 15.38
C TYR A 370 16.02 4.50 14.39
N SER A 371 16.48 4.50 13.15
CA SER A 371 15.93 5.28 12.05
C SER A 371 14.67 4.62 11.45
N GLY A 372 13.70 5.42 11.01
CA GLY A 372 12.58 4.88 10.27
C GLY A 372 11.81 5.92 9.47
N GLN A 373 11.10 5.43 8.45
CA GLN A 373 10.19 6.22 7.63
C GLN A 373 8.79 5.61 7.69
N THR A 374 7.77 6.46 7.84
CA THR A 374 6.42 6.02 8.24
C THR A 374 5.39 6.00 7.12
N HIS A 375 5.70 6.55 5.95
CA HIS A 375 4.70 6.78 4.91
C HIS A 375 5.29 6.56 3.51
N ILE A 376 5.16 5.33 3.01
CA ILE A 376 5.64 4.91 1.69
C ILE A 376 4.48 4.24 0.96
N HIS A 377 4.34 4.44 -0.34
CA HIS A 377 3.36 3.71 -1.14
C HIS A 377 4.02 2.86 -2.21
N THR A 378 3.57 1.63 -2.38
CA THR A 378 3.92 0.86 -3.59
C THR A 378 2.75 0.77 -4.56
N THR A 379 1.51 0.92 -4.09
CA THR A 379 0.31 0.56 -4.86
C THR A 379 -0.26 1.70 -5.70
N ASP A 380 -0.03 2.96 -5.31
CA ASP A 380 -0.61 4.19 -5.87
C ASP A 380 -0.14 4.54 -7.28
N ILE A 381 1.08 4.12 -7.62
CA ILE A 381 1.66 4.27 -8.96
C ILE A 381 1.53 3.02 -9.81
N GLY A 382 0.67 2.07 -9.45
CA GLY A 382 0.55 0.82 -10.17
C GLY A 382 1.83 -0.03 -10.14
N ILE A 383 2.74 0.27 -9.19
CA ILE A 383 3.88 -0.59 -8.95
C ILE A 383 3.34 -1.87 -8.30
N PRO A 384 3.45 -3.03 -8.96
CA PRO A 384 2.84 -4.21 -8.44
C PRO A 384 3.69 -4.69 -7.26
N VAL A 385 3.03 -5.38 -6.35
CA VAL A 385 3.48 -5.40 -4.96
C VAL A 385 4.69 -6.32 -4.69
N GLN A 386 5.19 -7.00 -5.73
CA GLN A 386 6.54 -7.56 -5.80
C GLN A 386 7.63 -6.54 -5.48
N PHE A 387 7.35 -5.23 -5.52
CA PHE A 387 8.29 -4.22 -5.06
C PHE A 387 8.68 -4.35 -3.59
N SER A 388 7.83 -4.98 -2.76
CA SER A 388 8.14 -5.47 -1.41
C SER A 388 9.49 -6.15 -1.31
N LYS A 389 9.92 -6.88 -2.34
CA LYS A 389 11.18 -7.63 -2.33
C LYS A 389 12.42 -6.75 -2.47
N PHE A 390 12.29 -5.53 -2.98
CA PHE A 390 13.39 -4.57 -3.08
C PHE A 390 13.53 -3.71 -1.82
N TRP A 391 12.45 -3.58 -1.05
CA TRP A 391 12.45 -2.84 0.20
C TRP A 391 13.49 -3.29 1.23
N PRO A 392 13.83 -4.58 1.38
CA PRO A 392 14.97 -5.00 2.19
C PRO A 392 16.28 -4.35 1.74
N LEU A 393 16.56 -4.35 0.44
CA LEU A 393 17.76 -3.73 -0.11
C LEU A 393 17.76 -2.22 0.10
N ILE A 394 16.65 -1.55 -0.20
CA ILE A 394 16.53 -0.10 -0.04
C ILE A 394 16.70 0.29 1.42
N SER A 395 16.02 -0.41 2.34
CA SER A 395 16.09 -0.12 3.78
C SER A 395 17.50 -0.36 4.32
N GLN A 396 18.19 -1.41 3.86
CA GLN A 396 19.59 -1.63 4.23
C GLN A 396 20.53 -0.58 3.63
N ALA A 397 20.36 -0.22 2.36
CA ALA A 397 21.24 0.75 1.70
C ALA A 397 21.05 2.18 2.20
N GLU A 398 19.82 2.50 2.59
CA GLU A 398 19.48 3.79 3.17
C GLU A 398 19.63 3.80 4.69
N ASP A 399 20.07 2.69 5.31
CA ASP A 399 20.21 2.54 6.77
C ASP A 399 18.94 2.97 7.53
N LEU A 400 17.82 2.39 7.10
CA LEU A 400 16.48 2.56 7.68
C LEU A 400 16.13 1.29 8.47
N HIS A 401 16.07 1.41 9.79
CA HIS A 401 15.68 0.28 10.65
C HIS A 401 14.20 -0.07 10.51
N VAL A 402 13.32 0.89 10.25
CA VAL A 402 11.89 0.64 10.01
C VAL A 402 11.41 1.31 8.73
N SER A 403 10.78 0.53 7.84
CA SER A 403 10.11 1.02 6.64
C SER A 403 8.64 0.60 6.65
N SER A 404 7.74 1.58 6.73
CA SER A 404 6.28 1.36 6.70
C SER A 404 5.70 1.59 5.32
N ILE A 405 5.23 0.52 4.69
CA ILE A 405 4.53 0.55 3.41
C ILE A 405 3.04 0.69 3.71
N LEU A 406 2.47 1.83 3.36
CA LEU A 406 1.07 2.14 3.59
C LEU A 406 0.26 1.79 2.35
N THR A 407 -0.69 0.90 2.59
CA THR A 407 -1.67 0.52 1.61
C THR A 407 -2.71 1.62 1.47
N LEU A 408 -2.96 2.06 0.23
CA LEU A 408 -3.96 3.07 -0.09
C LEU A 408 -4.80 2.66 -1.29
N LYS A 409 -5.97 3.30 -1.46
CA LYS A 409 -6.84 3.15 -2.64
C LYS A 409 -6.70 4.35 -3.58
N GLY A 410 -5.96 4.21 -4.68
CA GLY A 410 -5.65 5.25 -5.69
C GLY A 410 -6.74 5.54 -6.74
N GLU A 411 -6.72 6.76 -7.33
CA GLU A 411 -7.64 7.19 -8.41
C GLU A 411 -7.02 7.24 -9.82
N TRP A 412 -5.70 7.04 -9.94
CA TRP A 412 -4.96 7.28 -11.18
C TRP A 412 -5.17 6.18 -12.22
N GLU A 413 -5.23 6.58 -13.49
CA GLU A 413 -6.05 6.02 -14.57
C GLU A 413 -5.85 4.55 -15.00
N THR A 414 -4.98 3.74 -14.40
CA THR A 414 -4.67 2.43 -14.99
C THR A 414 -4.49 1.25 -14.05
N HIS A 415 -4.36 1.42 -12.73
CA HIS A 415 -4.06 0.27 -11.87
C HIS A 415 -4.86 0.34 -10.58
N ALA A 416 -6.06 -0.25 -10.59
CA ALA A 416 -6.76 -0.57 -9.36
C ALA A 416 -6.03 -1.75 -8.69
N ILE A 417 -4.85 -1.47 -8.12
CA ILE A 417 -4.20 -2.36 -7.16
C ILE A 417 -4.98 -2.18 -5.87
N TYR A 418 -5.64 -3.25 -5.42
CA TYR A 418 -6.53 -3.17 -4.28
C TYR A 418 -5.74 -3.33 -2.99
N ALA A 419 -6.24 -2.61 -2.00
CA ALA A 419 -5.56 -2.35 -0.77
C ALA A 419 -5.72 -3.50 0.27
N ASP A 420 -6.39 -4.60 -0.10
CA ASP A 420 -6.46 -5.85 0.69
C ASP A 420 -5.47 -6.93 0.23
N GLU A 421 -4.54 -6.57 -0.67
CA GLU A 421 -3.55 -7.50 -1.22
C GLU A 421 -2.48 -7.91 -0.22
N TYR A 422 -2.20 -7.15 0.86
CA TYR A 422 -1.14 -7.51 1.82
C TYR A 422 -1.67 -7.55 3.25
N PRO A 423 -1.31 -8.59 4.03
CA PRO A 423 -1.68 -8.58 5.44
C PRO A 423 -0.95 -7.45 6.19
N MET A 424 -1.70 -6.69 6.97
CA MET A 424 -1.17 -5.59 7.79
C MET A 424 -0.18 -6.09 8.84
N GLY A 425 0.84 -5.30 9.14
CA GLY A 425 1.87 -5.58 10.13
C GLY A 425 3.21 -6.05 9.53
N LYS A 426 4.11 -6.50 10.41
CA LYS A 426 5.48 -6.91 10.07
C LYS A 426 5.48 -8.07 9.07
N ARG A 427 6.34 -7.97 8.03
CA ARG A 427 6.52 -8.97 6.99
C ARG A 427 7.81 -9.75 7.22
N LYS A 428 7.73 -11.04 7.52
CA LYS A 428 8.90 -11.83 7.95
C LYS A 428 9.87 -12.08 6.82
N ALA A 429 9.38 -12.39 5.63
CA ALA A 429 10.20 -12.66 4.44
C ALA A 429 11.01 -11.44 3.99
N PHE A 430 10.60 -10.23 4.38
CA PHE A 430 11.26 -8.99 4.01
C PHE A 430 11.95 -8.29 5.19
N SER A 431 11.78 -8.78 6.41
CA SER A 431 12.42 -8.21 7.61
C SER A 431 13.65 -9.02 8.00
N THR A 432 14.66 -8.33 8.53
CA THR A 432 15.79 -8.94 9.25
C THR A 432 15.69 -8.60 10.74
N ALA A 433 16.72 -8.96 11.52
CA ALA A 433 16.82 -8.51 12.91
C ALA A 433 17.00 -6.99 13.01
N ASP A 434 17.67 -6.37 12.04
CA ASP A 434 18.05 -4.95 12.08
C ASP A 434 17.15 -4.08 11.20
N HIS A 435 16.40 -4.65 10.26
CA HIS A 435 15.54 -3.90 9.34
C HIS A 435 14.14 -4.51 9.29
N ILE A 436 13.13 -3.74 9.67
CA ILE A 436 11.73 -4.14 9.70
C ILE A 436 11.01 -3.54 8.51
N ILE A 437 10.37 -4.41 7.73
CA ILE A 437 9.40 -4.02 6.72
C ILE A 437 8.01 -4.34 7.24
N THR A 438 7.17 -3.31 7.35
CA THR A 438 5.80 -3.46 7.86
C THR A 438 4.79 -2.85 6.90
N TYR A 439 3.62 -3.48 6.82
CA TYR A 439 2.46 -2.91 6.14
C TYR A 439 1.56 -2.16 7.12
N GLY A 440 1.05 -1.03 6.65
CA GLY A 440 0.03 -0.23 7.32
C GLY A 440 -0.98 0.27 6.30
N GLU A 441 -1.75 1.28 6.66
CA GLU A 441 -2.80 1.85 5.81
C GLU A 441 -2.68 3.37 5.78
N GLU A 442 -2.91 3.96 4.62
CA GLU A 442 -3.22 5.38 4.52
C GLU A 442 -4.73 5.51 4.24
N PHE A 443 -5.47 6.00 5.24
CA PHE A 443 -6.87 6.33 5.09
C PHE A 443 -7.02 7.74 4.52
N ARG A 444 -7.84 7.90 3.48
CA ARG A 444 -7.85 9.15 2.71
C ARG A 444 -9.22 9.80 2.63
N ASN A 445 -9.28 11.05 3.08
CA ASN A 445 -10.38 11.97 2.86
C ASN A 445 -9.82 13.38 2.57
N ASN A 446 -10.33 14.07 1.55
CA ASN A 446 -9.79 15.39 1.20
C ASN A 446 -10.24 16.51 2.15
N PRO A 447 -11.53 16.61 2.51
CA PRO A 447 -11.99 17.57 3.52
C PRO A 447 -11.36 17.36 4.91
N TYR A 448 -11.25 16.15 5.42
CA TYR A 448 -10.79 15.88 6.79
C TYR A 448 -9.28 15.63 6.91
N GLY A 449 -8.61 15.40 5.78
CA GLY A 449 -7.19 15.09 5.71
C GLY A 449 -6.94 13.58 5.62
N HIS A 450 -5.73 13.22 5.22
CA HIS A 450 -5.32 11.81 5.20
C HIS A 450 -4.70 11.41 6.54
N LEU A 451 -4.82 10.14 6.85
CA LEU A 451 -4.33 9.51 8.05
C LEU A 451 -3.43 8.34 7.67
N ALA A 452 -2.35 8.13 8.40
CA ALA A 452 -1.49 6.97 8.27
C ALA A 452 -1.56 6.12 9.54
N PHE A 453 -1.65 4.80 9.39
CA PHE A 453 -1.79 3.85 10.49
C PHE A 453 -0.66 2.83 10.49
N LEU A 454 0.11 2.80 11.59
CA LEU A 454 1.18 1.82 11.81
C LEU A 454 0.75 0.77 12.82
N GLY A 455 1.08 -0.50 12.58
CA GLY A 455 0.78 -1.59 13.51
C GLY A 455 -0.68 -2.08 13.47
N LEU A 456 -1.42 -1.78 12.41
CA LEU A 456 -2.72 -2.39 12.15
C LEU A 456 -2.60 -3.93 12.09
N LYS A 457 -3.66 -4.62 12.53
CA LYS A 457 -3.77 -6.09 12.47
C LYS A 457 -4.63 -6.53 11.29
N SER A 458 -5.52 -5.65 10.86
CA SER A 458 -6.37 -5.79 9.68
C SER A 458 -6.64 -4.41 9.09
N LEU A 459 -6.73 -4.37 7.77
CA LEU A 459 -7.14 -3.20 7.02
C LEU A 459 -8.52 -2.72 7.49
N ILE A 460 -8.70 -1.41 7.59
CA ILE A 460 -9.97 -0.77 7.93
C ILE A 460 -10.71 -0.46 6.63
N GLN A 461 -12.04 -0.59 6.66
CA GLN A 461 -12.89 -0.28 5.51
C GLN A 461 -13.93 0.77 5.91
N PRO A 462 -14.24 1.73 5.02
CA PRO A 462 -13.57 1.97 3.74
C PRO A 462 -12.14 2.53 3.93
N ILE A 463 -11.26 2.31 2.97
CA ILE A 463 -9.84 2.79 3.00
C ILE A 463 -9.72 4.25 2.59
N SER A 464 -10.72 4.76 1.86
CA SER A 464 -10.86 6.17 1.55
C SER A 464 -12.34 6.53 1.60
N THR A 465 -12.68 7.77 1.92
CA THR A 465 -14.05 8.31 1.87
C THR A 465 -14.09 9.57 1.01
N GLY A 466 -15.30 10.12 0.83
CA GLY A 466 -15.51 11.22 -0.11
C GLY A 466 -15.11 10.82 -1.52
N ALA A 467 -14.68 11.80 -2.32
CA ALA A 467 -14.28 11.58 -3.71
C ALA A 467 -13.19 10.50 -3.87
N LEU A 468 -12.25 10.41 -2.92
CA LEU A 468 -11.14 9.44 -2.93
C LEU A 468 -11.57 7.99 -2.68
N GLY A 469 -12.70 7.80 -1.98
CA GLY A 469 -13.28 6.50 -1.70
C GLY A 469 -14.15 6.00 -2.83
N GLU A 470 -15.15 6.79 -3.16
CA GLU A 470 -16.06 6.58 -4.26
C GLU A 470 -16.39 7.96 -4.82
N LEU A 471 -16.35 8.11 -6.14
CA LEU A 471 -16.63 9.40 -6.75
C LEU A 471 -18.09 9.80 -6.46
N GLY A 472 -18.29 10.92 -5.75
CA GLY A 472 -19.61 11.32 -5.25
C GLY A 472 -20.09 10.51 -4.04
N GLY A 473 -19.22 9.68 -3.46
CA GLY A 473 -19.43 9.04 -2.17
C GLY A 473 -19.42 10.06 -1.04
N PRO A 474 -20.13 9.79 0.07
CA PRO A 474 -20.14 10.70 1.20
C PRO A 474 -18.74 10.79 1.84
N ASP A 475 -18.41 11.95 2.42
CA ASP A 475 -17.33 12.10 3.40
C ASP A 475 -17.73 11.41 4.73
N TYR A 476 -18.07 10.13 4.65
CA TYR A 476 -18.49 9.32 5.78
C TYR A 476 -17.96 7.88 5.61
N PRO A 477 -17.45 7.25 6.69
CA PRO A 477 -17.28 7.85 8.01
C PRO A 477 -16.22 8.98 8.02
N PRO A 478 -16.35 9.97 8.92
CA PRO A 478 -15.31 10.97 9.14
C PRO A 478 -14.07 10.34 9.79
N ASN A 479 -12.97 11.10 9.85
CA ASN A 479 -11.67 10.61 10.31
C ASN A 479 -11.74 10.08 11.74
N ALA A 480 -12.53 10.70 12.61
CA ALA A 480 -12.69 10.30 14.01
C ALA A 480 -13.07 8.81 14.19
N TYR A 481 -14.00 8.28 13.38
CA TYR A 481 -14.43 6.87 13.49
C TYR A 481 -13.32 5.91 13.07
N ILE A 482 -12.61 6.25 12.01
CA ILE A 482 -11.51 5.42 11.49
C ILE A 482 -10.33 5.43 12.47
N LEU A 483 -10.07 6.57 13.11
CA LEU A 483 -9.09 6.68 14.20
C LEU A 483 -9.47 5.78 15.37
N GLU A 484 -10.74 5.77 15.80
CA GLU A 484 -11.22 4.88 16.86
C GLU A 484 -11.01 3.40 16.50
N ASP A 485 -11.32 3.00 15.27
CA ASP A 485 -11.09 1.63 14.79
C ASP A 485 -9.59 1.27 14.77
N ALA A 486 -8.73 2.20 14.34
CA ALA A 486 -7.28 2.01 14.33
C ALA A 486 -6.73 1.88 15.76
N VAL A 487 -7.15 2.75 16.68
CA VAL A 487 -6.77 2.71 18.11
C VAL A 487 -7.27 1.41 18.75
N ALA A 488 -8.48 0.94 18.42
CA ALA A 488 -9.01 -0.33 18.91
C ALA A 488 -8.19 -1.54 18.47
N GLN A 489 -7.54 -1.47 17.30
CA GLN A 489 -6.57 -2.48 16.86
C GLN A 489 -5.21 -2.37 17.57
N GLY A 490 -4.93 -1.25 18.25
CA GLY A 490 -3.65 -0.92 18.87
C GLY A 490 -2.67 -0.24 17.92
N ALA A 491 -3.15 0.36 16.83
CA ALA A 491 -2.32 1.05 15.86
C ALA A 491 -1.88 2.43 16.34
N THR A 492 -0.70 2.87 15.89
CA THR A 492 -0.26 4.25 15.99
C THR A 492 -0.87 5.05 14.85
N THR A 493 -1.58 6.11 15.18
CA THR A 493 -2.26 7.00 14.22
C THR A 493 -1.42 8.24 13.94
N ILE A 494 -1.32 8.58 12.67
CA ILE A 494 -0.49 9.67 12.16
C ILE A 494 -1.41 10.57 11.34
N ALA A 495 -1.37 11.87 11.60
CA ALA A 495 -1.89 12.85 10.64
C ALA A 495 -0.84 13.03 9.52
N ALA A 496 -1.15 12.48 8.35
CA ALA A 496 -0.30 12.55 7.16
C ALA A 496 -0.21 14.01 6.67
N HIS A 497 0.91 14.35 6.01
CA HIS A 497 1.20 15.69 5.44
C HIS A 497 0.64 16.86 6.28
N PHE A 498 0.96 16.79 7.58
CA PHE A 498 0.34 17.50 8.70
C PHE A 498 0.14 19.01 8.49
N GLY A 499 -1.03 19.53 8.83
CA GLY A 499 -1.30 20.97 8.85
C GLY A 499 -1.36 21.64 7.48
N ASN A 500 -1.40 20.87 6.39
CA ASN A 500 -1.66 21.42 5.06
C ASN A 500 -3.02 22.14 5.01
N PHE A 501 -2.96 23.44 4.74
CA PHE A 501 -4.11 24.33 4.56
C PHE A 501 -3.72 25.45 3.61
N THR A 502 -4.42 25.57 2.47
CA THR A 502 -4.13 26.60 1.46
C THR A 502 -5.13 27.74 1.57
N GLU A 503 -4.72 28.89 2.12
CA GLU A 503 -5.61 30.05 2.25
C GLU A 503 -6.18 30.48 0.88
N GLY A 504 -7.47 30.84 0.86
CA GLY A 504 -8.17 31.28 -0.36
C GLY A 504 -8.56 30.15 -1.32
N VAL A 505 -8.34 28.89 -0.96
CA VAL A 505 -8.80 27.71 -1.71
C VAL A 505 -9.98 27.07 -0.98
N ASP A 506 -10.95 26.57 -1.76
CA ASP A 506 -12.01 25.70 -1.23
C ASP A 506 -11.38 24.35 -0.83
N GLN A 507 -11.22 24.16 0.48
CA GLN A 507 -10.59 22.99 1.07
C GLN A 507 -11.38 21.69 0.83
N ILE A 508 -12.66 21.79 0.47
CA ILE A 508 -13.50 20.63 0.16
C ILE A 508 -13.24 20.18 -1.29
N ARG A 509 -13.00 21.15 -2.20
CA ARG A 509 -12.85 20.90 -3.64
C ARG A 509 -11.42 20.66 -4.12
N THR A 510 -10.43 20.99 -3.29
CA THR A 510 -9.01 20.78 -3.63
C THR A 510 -8.70 19.30 -3.89
N GLY A 511 -7.83 19.05 -4.88
CA GLY A 511 -7.30 17.72 -5.16
C GLY A 511 -6.26 17.25 -4.14
N TRP A 512 -5.71 18.17 -3.33
CA TRP A 512 -4.76 17.89 -2.25
C TRP A 512 -5.44 18.07 -0.89
N PRO A 513 -5.26 17.15 0.09
CA PRO A 513 -6.02 17.14 1.33
C PRO A 513 -5.82 18.38 2.17
N SER A 514 -6.92 18.84 2.77
CA SER A 514 -6.91 19.84 3.82
C SER A 514 -6.93 19.14 5.17
N THR A 515 -5.93 19.39 5.99
CA THR A 515 -5.79 18.70 7.28
C THR A 515 -6.32 19.57 8.44
N GLY A 516 -7.07 20.64 8.14
CA GLY A 516 -7.42 21.69 9.12
C GLY A 516 -8.75 21.53 9.85
N PHE A 517 -9.60 20.54 9.51
CA PHE A 517 -10.97 20.45 10.06
C PHE A 517 -11.06 19.64 11.37
N GLU A 518 -11.02 18.30 11.29
CA GLU A 518 -11.22 17.44 12.47
C GLU A 518 -9.93 17.27 13.30
N MET A 519 -8.77 17.32 12.64
CA MET A 519 -7.48 16.97 13.24
C MET A 519 -7.18 17.68 14.58
N PRO A 520 -7.40 18.99 14.78
CA PRO A 520 -7.12 19.61 16.09
C PRO A 520 -7.96 19.00 17.23
N VAL A 521 -9.19 18.58 16.95
CA VAL A 521 -10.06 17.91 17.91
C VAL A 521 -9.56 16.50 18.19
N ASP A 522 -9.20 15.74 17.15
CA ASP A 522 -8.66 14.38 17.31
C ASP A 522 -7.30 14.35 18.03
N ILE A 523 -6.46 15.38 17.85
CA ILE A 523 -5.25 15.56 18.66
C ILE A 523 -5.62 15.80 20.13
N ALA A 524 -6.59 16.67 20.39
CA ALA A 524 -7.01 16.99 21.76
C ALA A 524 -7.65 15.80 22.49
N LEU A 525 -8.35 14.94 21.75
CA LEU A 525 -8.92 13.69 22.26
C LEU A 525 -7.89 12.55 22.38
N GLY A 526 -6.68 12.74 21.84
CA GLY A 526 -5.63 11.72 21.84
C GLY A 526 -5.82 10.62 20.79
N ASN A 527 -6.69 10.84 19.80
CA ASN A 527 -6.94 9.92 18.70
C ASN A 527 -5.84 9.98 17.64
N ILE A 528 -5.12 11.11 17.52
CA ILE A 528 -3.94 11.26 16.66
C ILE A 528 -2.67 11.25 17.52
N HIS A 529 -1.78 10.29 17.26
CA HIS A 529 -0.57 10.10 18.06
C HIS A 529 0.66 10.81 17.50
N MET A 530 0.75 11.05 16.18
CA MET A 530 1.93 11.68 15.57
C MET A 530 1.56 12.63 14.41
N ALA A 531 2.44 13.59 14.15
CA ALA A 531 2.32 14.57 13.08
C ALA A 531 3.39 14.33 12.01
N GLU A 532 3.01 14.06 10.76
CA GLU A 532 3.95 13.96 9.64
C GLU A 532 4.31 15.34 9.10
N ILE A 533 5.46 15.89 9.54
CA ILE A 533 5.82 17.30 9.31
C ILE A 533 6.85 17.51 8.19
N ALA A 534 7.33 16.44 7.57
CA ALA A 534 8.36 16.48 6.54
C ALA A 534 8.24 15.28 5.57
N GLY A 535 8.70 15.48 4.33
CA GLY A 535 8.57 14.53 3.24
C GLY A 535 7.81 15.16 2.07
N ASN A 536 6.73 14.53 1.63
CA ASN A 536 5.82 15.06 0.58
C ASN A 536 4.67 15.93 1.11
N GLY A 537 4.89 16.56 2.27
CA GLY A 537 3.96 17.51 2.86
C GLY A 537 4.35 17.83 4.29
N GLY A 538 3.45 18.50 5.00
CA GLY A 538 3.66 18.89 6.40
C GLY A 538 4.05 20.36 6.58
N GLN A 539 3.31 21.05 7.42
CA GLN A 539 3.53 22.44 7.81
C GLN A 539 4.11 22.48 9.22
N ARG A 540 5.44 22.59 9.31
CA ARG A 540 6.14 22.69 10.61
C ARG A 540 5.65 23.83 11.48
N ASN A 541 5.20 24.94 10.88
CA ASN A 541 4.64 26.07 11.64
C ASN A 541 3.36 25.66 12.38
N VAL A 542 2.46 24.93 11.71
CA VAL A 542 1.23 24.41 12.33
C VAL A 542 1.55 23.41 13.45
N TRP A 543 2.57 22.58 13.27
CA TRP A 543 3.04 21.69 14.34
C TRP A 543 3.53 22.49 15.56
N TYR A 544 4.33 23.54 15.36
CA TYR A 544 4.73 24.44 16.46
C TYR A 544 3.54 25.15 17.10
N ASP A 545 2.51 25.55 16.34
CA ASP A 545 1.30 26.16 16.90
C ASP A 545 0.52 25.18 17.79
N ILE A 546 0.41 23.91 17.38
CA ILE A 546 -0.19 22.85 18.20
C ILE A 546 0.62 22.61 19.48
N LEU A 547 1.96 22.61 19.40
CA LEU A 547 2.82 22.54 20.59
C LEU A 547 2.66 23.76 21.52
N ASN A 548 2.53 24.97 20.95
CA ASN A 548 2.29 26.21 21.70
C ASN A 548 0.93 26.21 22.42
N CYS A 549 -0.06 25.49 21.87
CA CYS A 549 -1.34 25.23 22.53
C CYS A 549 -1.26 24.21 23.68
N GLY A 550 -0.08 23.62 23.94
CA GLY A 550 0.17 22.71 25.06
C GLY A 550 -0.01 21.23 24.72
N PHE A 551 -0.32 20.88 23.47
CA PHE A 551 -0.38 19.49 23.03
C PHE A 551 1.02 18.92 22.80
N LYS A 552 1.22 17.64 23.14
CA LYS A 552 2.51 16.95 22.98
C LYS A 552 2.39 15.88 21.93
N ILE A 553 2.52 16.28 20.67
CA ILE A 553 2.45 15.39 19.51
C ILE A 553 3.83 15.22 18.88
N PRO A 554 4.43 14.01 18.93
CA PRO A 554 5.67 13.71 18.23
C PRO A 554 5.60 13.97 16.72
N ALA A 555 6.74 14.32 16.14
CA ALA A 555 6.91 14.47 14.71
C ALA A 555 7.32 13.13 14.07
N THR A 556 6.84 12.89 12.86
CA THR A 556 7.35 11.87 11.94
C THR A 556 7.64 12.48 10.57
N ALA A 557 8.23 11.68 9.69
CA ALA A 557 8.47 12.03 8.31
C ALA A 557 8.30 10.79 7.41
N GLY A 558 7.79 11.01 6.22
CA GLY A 558 7.57 9.94 5.25
C GLY A 558 7.48 10.50 3.85
N PRO A 559 8.03 9.80 2.85
CA PRO A 559 8.09 10.33 1.50
C PRO A 559 6.73 10.43 0.80
N ASP A 560 5.67 9.76 1.31
CA ASP A 560 4.34 9.67 0.67
C ASP A 560 4.48 9.40 -0.84
N TRP A 561 5.39 8.46 -1.10
CA TRP A 561 5.79 8.02 -2.43
C TRP A 561 6.53 6.69 -2.33
N ALA A 562 6.62 5.98 -3.44
CA ALA A 562 7.35 4.72 -3.48
C ALA A 562 8.81 4.90 -3.08
N ILE A 563 9.61 5.71 -3.76
CA ILE A 563 11.04 5.81 -3.41
C ILE A 563 11.52 7.22 -3.73
N LYS A 564 11.60 8.06 -2.69
CA LYS A 564 12.07 9.43 -2.79
C LYS A 564 12.59 9.91 -1.43
N ASP A 565 13.71 10.64 -1.39
CA ASP A 565 14.25 11.36 -0.22
C ASP A 565 14.57 10.60 1.08
N THR A 566 14.08 9.37 1.25
CA THR A 566 14.14 8.55 2.48
C THR A 566 14.11 9.39 3.76
N PRO A 567 13.15 10.33 3.90
CA PRO A 567 13.03 11.15 5.07
C PRO A 567 12.75 10.23 6.25
N ARG A 568 13.37 10.52 7.38
CA ARG A 568 13.35 9.62 8.52
C ARG A 568 13.34 10.37 9.83
N VAL A 569 12.81 9.70 10.84
CA VAL A 569 12.99 10.08 12.24
C VAL A 569 13.81 9.02 12.95
N TYR A 570 14.46 9.42 14.04
CA TYR A 570 15.14 8.51 14.95
C TYR A 570 14.32 8.37 16.22
N VAL A 571 14.09 7.14 16.66
CA VAL A 571 13.38 6.81 17.90
C VAL A 571 14.37 6.17 18.86
N ASN A 572 14.42 6.66 20.10
CA ASN A 572 15.21 6.03 21.16
C ASN A 572 14.36 5.00 21.89
N LEU A 573 14.80 3.74 21.90
CA LEU A 573 14.10 2.64 22.60
C LEU A 573 14.53 2.48 24.06
N GLY A 574 15.57 3.19 24.51
CA GLY A 574 16.10 3.07 25.86
C GLY A 574 16.58 1.64 26.13
N ASN A 575 15.85 0.91 26.98
CA ASN A 575 16.14 -0.48 27.32
C ASN A 575 15.21 -1.48 26.60
N GLU A 576 14.30 -1.01 25.75
CA GLU A 576 13.42 -1.88 24.99
C GLU A 576 14.18 -2.53 23.82
N GLU A 577 13.85 -3.79 23.56
CA GLU A 577 14.41 -4.51 22.40
C GLU A 577 13.80 -3.98 21.10
N PHE A 578 14.60 -3.93 20.05
CA PHE A 578 14.12 -3.62 18.71
C PHE A 578 13.37 -4.84 18.13
N THR A 579 12.06 -4.71 17.91
CA THR A 579 11.18 -5.83 17.51
C THR A 579 10.25 -5.53 16.34
#